data_AF-B8HLM0-F1
#
_entry.id   AF-B8HLM0-F1
#
_cell.length_a   1.000
_cell.length_b   1.000
_cell.length_c   1.000
_cell.angle_alpha   90.00
_cell.angle_beta   90.00
_cell.angle_gamma   90.00
#
_symmetry.space_group_name_H-M   'P 1'
#
loop_
_entity.id
_entity.type
_entity.pdbx_description
1 polymer ?
#
loop_
_entity_poly.entity_id
_entity_poly.type
_entity_poly.pdbx_seq_one_letter_code
_entity_poly.pdbx_strand_id
1 'polypeptide(L)' 'METQLKQAYREQLIQAGVCQNRAVQVAETLTPIELEIITEIWSDWAVTWNQLNHPRVEAAT' A
#
# COMPACT_ATOMS: atom_id res chain seq x y z
N MET A 1 -17.03 -14.21 3.96
CA MET A 1 -15.74 -14.80 3.58
C MET A 1 -14.87 -13.63 3.15
N GLU A 2 -13.98 -13.15 4.03
CA GLU A 2 -13.07 -12.03 3.71
C GLU A 2 -12.05 -12.52 2.68
N THR A 3 -11.90 -11.83 1.55
CA THR A 3 -10.90 -12.17 0.55
C THR A 3 -9.50 -11.85 1.09
N GLN A 4 -8.50 -12.69 0.80
CA GLN A 4 -7.10 -12.48 1.26
C GLN A 4 -6.58 -11.06 0.94
N LEU A 5 -7.06 -10.47 -0.17
CA LEU A 5 -6.75 -9.11 -0.58
C LEU A 5 -7.26 -8.03 0.41
N LYS A 6 -8.47 -8.18 0.94
CA LYS A 6 -9.04 -7.25 1.94
C LYS A 6 -8.23 -7.28 3.24
N GLN A 7 -7.82 -8.48 3.65
CA GLN A 7 -7.00 -8.64 4.83
C GLN A 7 -5.61 -8.00 4.65
N ALA A 8 -4.93 -8.28 3.53
CA ALA A 8 -3.63 -7.68 3.24
C ALA A 8 -3.70 -6.15 3.18
N TYR A 9 -4.71 -5.60 2.51
CA TYR A 9 -4.92 -4.16 2.43
C TYR A 9 -5.18 -3.52 3.80
N ARG A 10 -6.01 -4.15 4.65
CA ARG A 10 -6.25 -3.70 6.03
C ARG A 10 -4.95 -3.65 6.84
N GLU A 11 -4.13 -4.69 6.75
CA GLU A 11 -2.85 -4.77 7.47
C GLU A 11 -1.87 -3.67 7.02
N GLN A 12 -1.81 -3.38 5.72
CA GLN A 12 -0.99 -2.27 5.21
C GLN A 12 -1.46 -0.90 5.70
N LEU A 13 -2.77 -0.65 5.75
CA LEU A 13 -3.30 0.59 6.31
C LEU A 13 -2.90 0.78 7.78
N ILE A 14 -2.95 -0.29 8.57
CA ILE A 14 -2.53 -0.26 9.99
C ILE A 14 -1.03 0.03 10.08
N GLN A 15 -0.19 -0.62 9.26
CA GLN A 15 1.25 -0.34 9.22
C GLN A 15 1.58 1.10 8.83
N ALA A 16 0.77 1.71 7.96
CA ALA A 16 0.88 3.11 7.58
C ALA A 16 0.35 4.08 8.66
N GLY A 17 -0.14 3.58 9.80
CA GLY A 17 -0.60 4.38 10.94
C GLY A 17 -2.09 4.72 10.92
N VAL A 18 -2.88 4.13 10.01
CA VAL A 18 -4.34 4.28 10.04
C VAL A 18 -4.91 3.51 11.23
N CYS A 19 -5.82 4.13 11.97
CA CYS A 19 -6.43 3.45 13.12
C CYS A 19 -7.22 2.20 12.69
N GLN A 20 -7.15 1.15 13.51
CA GLN A 20 -7.67 -0.18 13.18
C GLN A 20 -9.14 -0.17 12.73
N ASN A 21 -10.02 0.57 13.44
CA ASN A 21 -11.44 0.65 13.09
C ASN A 21 -11.67 1.28 11.70
N ARG A 22 -10.85 2.27 11.34
CA ARG A 22 -10.95 2.92 10.03
C ARG A 22 -10.35 2.04 8.94
N ALA A 23 -9.28 1.31 9.23
CA ALA A 23 -8.71 0.34 8.30
C ALA A 23 -9.70 -0.80 7.98
N VAL A 24 -10.41 -1.31 8.97
CA VAL A 24 -11.49 -2.31 8.79
C VAL A 24 -12.62 -1.73 7.92
N GLN A 25 -13.15 -0.56 8.29
CA GLN A 25 -14.25 0.06 7.53
C GLN A 25 -13.90 0.25 6.04
N VAL A 26 -12.71 0.79 5.75
CA VAL A 26 -12.31 1.05 4.36
C VAL A 26 -12.13 -0.26 3.59
N ALA A 27 -11.47 -1.27 4.18
CA ALA A 27 -11.29 -2.58 3.54
C ALA A 27 -12.62 -3.30 3.27
N GLU A 28 -13.64 -3.08 4.11
CA GLU A 28 -14.97 -3.65 3.90
C GLU A 28 -15.75 -2.93 2.79
N THR A 29 -15.65 -1.61 2.70
CA THR A 29 -16.37 -0.80 1.70
C THR A 29 -15.89 -0.94 0.27
N LEU A 30 -14.61 -1.26 0.06
CA LEU A 30 -14.03 -1.32 -1.28
C LEU A 30 -14.40 -2.62 -2.02
N THR A 31 -14.61 -2.46 -3.32
CA THR A 31 -14.76 -3.57 -4.26
C THR A 31 -13.40 -4.20 -4.57
N PRO A 32 -13.36 -5.45 -5.07
CA PRO A 32 -12.10 -6.10 -5.47
C PRO A 32 -11.30 -5.31 -6.51
N ILE A 33 -11.99 -4.69 -7.49
CA ILE A 33 -11.34 -3.90 -8.56
C ILE A 33 -10.68 -2.65 -7.97
N GLU A 34 -11.37 -1.94 -7.07
CA GLU A 34 -10.79 -0.76 -6.41
C GLU A 34 -9.57 -1.14 -5.56
N LEU A 35 -9.62 -2.28 -4.88
CA LEU A 35 -8.48 -2.79 -4.11
C LEU A 35 -7.27 -3.11 -4.99
N GLU A 36 -7.48 -3.71 -6.17
CA GLU A 36 -6.40 -3.97 -7.15
C GLU A 36 -5.76 -2.66 -7.60
N ILE A 37 -6.57 -1.69 -8.04
CA ILE A 37 -6.08 -0.37 -8.49
C ILE A 37 -5.29 0.33 -7.38
N ILE A 38 -5.80 0.34 -6.15
CA ILE A 38 -5.10 0.98 -5.02
C ILE A 38 -3.76 0.30 -4.75
N THR A 39 -3.70 -1.03 -4.83
CA THR A 39 -2.48 -1.81 -4.60
C THR A 39 -1.42 -1.52 -5.67
N GLU A 40 -1.85 -1.39 -6.93
CA GLU A 40 -0.98 -1.00 -8.05
C GLU A 40 -0.41 0.41 -7.83
N ILE A 41 -1.27 1.39 -7.52
CA ILE A 41 -0.85 2.78 -7.24
C ILE A 41 0.14 2.84 -6.08
N TRP A 42 -0.09 2.09 -5.00
CA TRP A 42 0.81 2.05 -3.85
C TRP A 42 2.17 1.45 -4.21
N SER A 43 2.19 0.42 -5.05
CA SER A 43 3.44 -0.21 -5.51
C SER A 43 4.26 0.76 -6.36
N ASP A 44 3.62 1.44 -7.31
CA ASP A 44 4.26 2.45 -8.16
C ASP A 44 4.78 3.65 -7.36
N TRP A 45 4.00 4.09 -6.36
CA TRP A 45 4.42 5.14 -5.46
C TRP A 45 5.62 4.74 -4.61
N ALA A 46 5.66 3.52 -4.08
CA ALA A 46 6.79 3.01 -3.32
C ALA A 46 8.07 2.94 -4.17
N VAL A 47 7.96 2.51 -5.43
CA VAL A 47 9.07 2.52 -6.40
C VAL A 47 9.57 3.95 -6.63
N THR A 48 8.65 4.87 -6.93
CA THR A 48 8.97 6.29 -7.16
C THR A 48 9.65 6.92 -5.94
N TRP A 49 9.11 6.68 -4.75
CA TRP A 49 9.68 7.16 -3.48
C TRP A 49 11.09 6.64 -3.25
N ASN A 50 11.33 5.35 -3.50
CA ASN A 50 12.66 4.77 -3.38
C ASN A 50 13.65 5.40 -4.36
N GLN A 51 13.26 5.65 -5.60
CA GLN A 51 14.12 6.34 -6.59
C GLN A 51 14.49 7.77 -6.16
N LEU A 52 13.56 8.48 -5.53
CA LEU A 52 13.79 9.85 -5.05
C LEU A 52 14.67 9.91 -3.80
N ASN A 53 14.58 8.91 -2.92
CA ASN A 53 15.26 8.92 -1.62
C ASN A 53 16.51 8.03 -1.54
N HIS A 54 16.74 7.17 -2.53
CA HIS A 54 18.01 6.50 -2.77
C HIS A 54 18.68 7.09 -4.03
N PRO A 55 19.39 8.23 -3.93
CA PRO A 55 20.27 8.64 -5.02
C PRO A 55 21.32 7.52 -5.22
N ARG A 56 21.48 7.06 -6.47
CA ARG A 56 22.51 6.09 -6.89
C ARG A 56 23.83 6.46 -6.21
N VAL A 57 24.29 5.60 -5.30
CA VAL A 57 25.65 5.61 -4.79
C VAL A 57 26.54 5.01 -5.88
N GLU A 58 26.67 5.70 -7.01
CA GLU A 58 27.54 5.31 -8.13
C GLU A 58 28.18 6.56 -8.73
N ALA A 59 29.07 7.19 -7.95
CA ALA A 59 30.04 8.14 -8.48
C ALA A 59 31.25 8.24 -7.54
N ALA A 60 31.90 7.12 -7.21
CA ALA A 60 33.23 7.11 -6.59
C ALA A 60 33.88 5.71 -6.69
N THR A 61 34.41 5.38 -7.87
CA THR A 61 35.59 4.49 -8.01
C THR A 61 36.31 4.83 -9.30
#